data_AF-A0AAC8W5N9-F1
#
_entry.id   AF-A0AAC8W5N9-F1
#
_cell.length_a   1.000
_cell.length_b   1.000
_cell.length_c   1.000
_cell.angle_alpha   90.00
_cell.angle_beta   90.00
_cell.angle_gamma   90.00
#
_symmetry.space_group_name_H-M   'P 1'
#
loop_
_entity.id
_entity.type
_entity.pdbx_description
1 polymer ?
#
loop_
_entity_poly.entity_id
_entity_poly.type
_entity_poly.pdbx_seq_one_letter_code
_entity_poly.pdbx_strand_id
1 'polypeptide(L)'
;MWEVFQAERPALITVSDPFDGFHEATLSGSKTCLIHFDRNRYSVAAVAAGKPVQVRAYATRIVVWFNGAIVAEHPRAFGHGHTRYNPLHYLPVLVRKPGALRNGAPFRDWDLPPALATVRTRLGRGDDADAVHRAGRRLRALRPPARGAGGLPWNGMS
;
A
#
# COMPACT_ATOMS: atom_id res chain seq x y z
N MET A 1 34.26 -40.99 5.53
CA MET A 1 33.12 -40.08 5.23
C MET A 1 33.61 -38.70 4.80
N TRP A 2 34.59 -38.10 5.49
CA TRP A 2 35.17 -36.80 5.09
C TRP A 2 36.04 -36.84 3.82
N GLU A 3 36.75 -37.95 3.56
CA GLU A 3 37.61 -38.11 2.38
C GLU A 3 36.83 -38.13 1.06
N VAL A 4 35.66 -38.78 1.04
CA VAL A 4 34.78 -38.84 -0.14
C VAL A 4 34.28 -37.44 -0.51
N PHE A 5 33.89 -36.63 0.48
CA PHE A 5 33.45 -35.26 0.27
C PHE A 5 34.56 -34.36 -0.32
N GLN A 6 35.82 -34.54 0.11
CA GLN A 6 36.94 -33.77 -0.46
C GLN A 6 37.26 -34.18 -1.90
N ALA A 7 37.11 -35.47 -2.24
CA ALA A 7 37.31 -35.96 -3.60
C ALA A 7 36.23 -35.46 -4.58
N GLU A 8 34.98 -35.29 -4.12
CA GLU A 8 33.87 -34.81 -4.94
C GLU A 8 33.79 -33.27 -5.04
N ARG A 9 34.40 -32.55 -4.08
CA ARG A 9 34.41 -31.07 -4.06
C ARG A 9 34.78 -30.37 -5.39
N PRO A 10 35.81 -30.80 -6.14
CA PRO A 10 36.16 -30.16 -7.42
C PRO A 10 35.17 -30.46 -8.56
N ALA A 11 34.30 -31.47 -8.41
CA ALA A 11 33.27 -31.80 -9.40
C ALA A 11 31.94 -31.05 -9.15
N LEU A 12 31.84 -30.29 -8.05
CA LEU A 12 30.64 -29.52 -7.74
C LEU A 12 30.50 -28.33 -8.68
N ILE A 13 29.25 -28.09 -9.12
CA ILE A 13 28.89 -26.90 -9.91
C ILE A 13 29.11 -25.66 -9.03
N THR A 14 29.80 -24.66 -9.58
CA THR A 14 29.92 -23.36 -8.92
C THR A 14 28.58 -22.64 -9.01
N VAL A 15 27.94 -22.41 -7.87
CA VAL A 15 26.75 -21.56 -7.78
C VAL A 15 27.23 -20.11 -7.83
N SER A 16 26.93 -19.41 -8.92
CA SER A 16 27.35 -18.02 -9.14
C SER A 16 26.54 -17.01 -8.32
N ASP A 17 25.27 -17.33 -8.04
CA ASP A 17 24.31 -16.38 -7.48
C ASP A 17 23.75 -16.87 -6.14
N PRO A 18 23.59 -15.98 -5.14
CA PRO A 18 22.90 -16.33 -3.90
C PRO A 18 21.48 -16.82 -4.18
N PHE A 19 21.09 -17.91 -3.52
CA PHE A 19 19.72 -18.42 -3.62
C PHE A 19 18.72 -17.43 -3.00
N ASP A 20 17.78 -16.93 -3.81
CA ASP A 20 16.72 -16.02 -3.36
C ASP A 20 15.59 -16.81 -2.67
N GLY A 21 15.83 -17.22 -1.43
CA GLY A 21 14.89 -18.03 -0.65
C GLY A 21 13.74 -17.22 -0.06
N PHE A 22 12.56 -17.28 -0.68
CA PHE A 22 11.32 -16.71 -0.15
C PHE A 22 10.11 -17.63 -0.32
N HIS A 23 9.11 -17.43 0.53
CA HIS A 23 7.77 -17.96 0.35
C HIS A 23 6.89 -16.90 -0.31
N GLU A 24 6.23 -17.25 -1.41
CA GLU A 24 5.31 -16.35 -2.12
C GLU A 24 3.85 -16.62 -1.74
N ALA A 25 3.08 -15.55 -1.53
CA ALA A 25 1.65 -15.62 -1.28
C ALA A 25 0.91 -14.47 -1.96
N THR A 26 -0.28 -14.73 -2.48
CA THR A 26 -1.21 -13.69 -2.93
C THR A 26 -2.16 -13.35 -1.78
N LEU A 27 -2.11 -12.11 -1.31
CA LEU A 27 -2.95 -11.60 -0.22
C LEU A 27 -3.74 -10.39 -0.67
N SER A 28 -4.77 -10.01 0.08
CA SER A 28 -5.52 -8.78 -0.18
C SER A 28 -5.13 -7.71 0.82
N GLY A 29 -4.78 -6.52 0.32
CA GLY A 29 -4.67 -5.33 1.14
C GLY A 29 -6.06 -4.93 1.65
N SER A 30 -6.21 -4.77 2.95
CA SER A 30 -7.44 -4.24 3.54
C SER A 30 -7.65 -2.76 3.21
N LYS A 31 -8.87 -2.26 3.42
CA LYS A 31 -9.21 -0.84 3.24
C LYS A 31 -8.42 0.11 4.16
N THR A 32 -7.90 -0.41 5.27
CA THR A 32 -7.05 0.32 6.23
C THR A 32 -5.56 0.16 5.92
N CYS A 33 -5.22 -0.23 4.69
CA CYS A 33 -3.85 -0.34 4.20
C CYS A 33 -3.03 -1.38 4.99
N LEU A 34 -3.62 -2.53 5.34
CA LEU A 34 -2.95 -3.64 6.03
C LEU A 34 -3.10 -4.95 5.26
N ILE A 35 -2.05 -5.76 5.22
CA ILE A 35 -2.11 -7.19 4.86
C ILE A 35 -1.98 -8.06 6.11
N HIS A 36 -2.55 -9.27 6.06
CA HIS A 36 -2.44 -10.27 7.12
C HIS A 36 -1.57 -11.42 6.63
N PHE A 37 -0.41 -11.61 7.27
CA PHE A 37 0.51 -12.69 6.94
C PHE A 37 1.05 -13.30 8.24
N ASP A 38 1.03 -14.64 8.33
CA ASP A 38 1.57 -15.39 9.48
C ASP A 38 1.04 -14.87 10.83
N ARG A 39 -0.29 -14.64 10.92
CA ARG A 39 -1.00 -14.08 12.10
C ARG A 39 -0.54 -12.68 12.55
N ASN A 40 0.23 -11.99 11.73
CA ASN A 40 0.70 -10.64 11.94
C ASN A 40 0.18 -9.71 10.84
N ARG A 41 0.19 -8.41 11.11
CA ARG A 41 -0.32 -7.37 10.20
C ARG A 41 0.80 -6.45 9.76
N TYR A 42 0.84 -6.14 8.47
CA TYR A 42 1.84 -5.25 7.91
C TYR A 42 1.15 -4.18 7.08
N SER A 43 1.54 -2.92 7.27
CA SER A 43 1.00 -1.83 6.47
C SER A 43 1.50 -1.88 5.02
N VAL A 44 0.68 -1.43 4.08
CA VAL A 44 1.01 -1.31 2.66
C VAL A 44 0.65 0.06 2.14
N ALA A 45 1.35 0.55 1.12
CA ALA A 45 1.03 1.85 0.53
C ALA A 45 -0.44 1.93 0.11
N ALA A 46 -1.05 3.11 0.27
CA ALA A 46 -2.47 3.34 -0.01
C ALA A 46 -2.93 2.93 -1.42
N VAL A 47 -2.01 2.90 -2.40
CA VAL A 47 -2.29 2.44 -3.76
C VAL A 47 -2.71 0.97 -3.85
N ALA A 48 -2.30 0.15 -2.87
CA ALA A 48 -2.60 -1.27 -2.76
C ALA A 48 -3.78 -1.57 -1.81
N ALA A 49 -4.38 -0.55 -1.19
CA ALA A 49 -5.52 -0.74 -0.30
C ALA A 49 -6.73 -1.29 -1.04
N GLY A 50 -7.32 -2.36 -0.52
CA GLY A 50 -8.47 -3.06 -1.12
C GLY A 50 -8.12 -3.95 -2.32
N LYS A 51 -6.84 -4.17 -2.62
CA LYS A 51 -6.40 -4.85 -3.85
C LYS A 51 -5.59 -6.11 -3.55
N PRO A 52 -5.61 -7.12 -4.43
CA PRO A 52 -4.69 -8.24 -4.35
C PRO A 52 -3.25 -7.77 -4.55
N VAL A 53 -2.33 -8.34 -3.78
CA VAL A 53 -0.89 -8.06 -3.78
C VAL A 53 -0.11 -9.36 -3.69
N GLN A 54 1.10 -9.34 -4.24
CA GLN A 54 2.04 -10.45 -4.10
C GLN A 54 2.95 -10.18 -2.90
N VAL A 55 3.13 -11.18 -2.05
CA VAL A 55 3.93 -11.07 -0.84
C VAL A 55 5.07 -12.08 -0.94
N ARG A 56 6.30 -11.58 -0.87
CA ARG A 56 7.52 -12.38 -0.74
C ARG A 56 7.99 -12.32 0.70
N ALA A 57 7.82 -13.43 1.42
CA ALA A 57 8.23 -13.58 2.80
C ALA A 57 9.59 -14.26 2.87
N TYR A 58 10.59 -13.49 3.27
CA TYR A 58 11.94 -13.96 3.56
C TYR A 58 12.04 -14.41 5.02
N ALA A 59 13.23 -14.90 5.40
CA ALA A 59 13.53 -15.20 6.80
C ALA A 59 13.40 -13.96 7.70
N THR A 60 13.93 -12.81 7.27
CA THR A 60 14.03 -11.60 8.11
C THR A 60 13.09 -10.47 7.71
N ARG A 61 12.48 -10.53 6.52
CA ARG A 61 11.68 -9.43 5.98
C ARG A 61 10.48 -9.92 5.15
N ILE A 62 9.54 -9.02 4.94
CA ILE A 62 8.41 -9.20 4.03
C ILE A 62 8.45 -8.07 3.02
N VAL A 63 8.39 -8.41 1.73
CA VAL A 63 8.31 -7.48 0.62
C VAL A 63 6.97 -7.67 -0.08
N VAL A 64 6.24 -6.57 -0.29
CA VAL A 64 4.91 -6.59 -0.91
C VAL A 64 4.99 -5.89 -2.26
N TRP A 65 4.53 -6.58 -3.29
CA TRP A 65 4.50 -6.13 -4.67
C TRP A 65 3.07 -5.88 -5.13
N PHE A 66 2.88 -4.79 -5.87
CA PHE A 66 1.63 -4.46 -6.53
C PHE A 66 1.94 -3.74 -7.85
N ASN A 67 1.37 -4.22 -8.96
CA ASN A 67 1.58 -3.68 -10.30
C ASN A 67 3.06 -3.49 -10.68
N GLY A 68 3.90 -4.47 -10.37
CA GLY A 68 5.34 -4.43 -10.70
C GLY A 68 6.19 -3.51 -9.82
N ALA A 69 5.63 -2.92 -8.78
CA ALA A 69 6.34 -2.06 -7.84
C ALA A 69 6.25 -2.57 -6.40
N ILE A 70 7.28 -2.31 -5.60
CA ILE A 70 7.26 -2.56 -4.16
C ILE A 70 6.38 -1.50 -3.50
N VAL A 71 5.36 -1.96 -2.79
CA VAL A 71 4.40 -1.10 -2.05
C VAL A 71 4.52 -1.25 -0.54
N ALA A 72 5.35 -2.18 -0.05
CA ALA A 72 5.77 -2.25 1.34
C ALA A 72 7.02 -3.11 1.49
N GLU A 73 7.84 -2.75 2.46
CA GLU A 73 8.89 -3.61 3.00
C GLU A 73 8.89 -3.48 4.54
N HIS A 74 8.93 -4.61 5.24
CA HIS A 74 8.93 -4.67 6.70
C HIS A 74 9.84 -5.76 7.24
N PRO A 75 10.45 -5.58 8.42
CA PRO A 75 11.00 -6.70 9.18
C PRO A 75 9.90 -7.72 9.48
N ARG A 76 10.20 -9.01 9.28
CA ARG A 76 9.27 -10.08 9.58
C ARG A 76 9.10 -10.19 11.09
N ALA A 77 7.85 -10.16 11.55
CA ALA A 77 7.49 -10.45 12.92
C ALA A 77 7.16 -11.94 13.05
N PHE A 78 7.73 -12.57 14.08
CA PHE A 78 7.38 -13.92 14.52
C PHE A 78 6.43 -13.84 15.72
N GLY A 79 5.73 -14.91 16.03
CA GLY A 79 4.67 -14.91 17.03
C GLY A 79 3.33 -14.48 16.42
N HIS A 80 2.50 -13.75 17.18
CA HIS A 80 1.13 -13.47 16.79
C HIS A 80 0.67 -12.08 17.25
N GLY A 81 -0.25 -11.49 16.50
CA GLY A 81 -0.94 -10.26 16.89
C GLY A 81 -0.14 -8.97 16.69
N HIS A 82 1.11 -9.04 16.22
CA HIS A 82 1.90 -7.85 15.94
C HIS A 82 1.34 -7.09 14.73
N THR A 83 1.42 -5.76 14.80
CA THR A 83 1.10 -4.88 13.67
C THR A 83 2.28 -3.96 13.41
N ARG A 84 2.84 -4.03 12.20
CA ARG A 84 3.92 -3.15 11.75
C ARG A 84 3.37 -2.04 10.85
N TYR A 85 3.39 -0.82 11.38
CA TYR A 85 3.00 0.38 10.65
C TYR A 85 4.23 1.07 10.05
N ASN A 86 4.11 1.48 8.80
CA ASN A 86 4.93 2.52 8.18
C ASN A 86 3.99 3.70 7.91
N PRO A 87 4.12 4.83 8.63
CA PRO A 87 3.25 6.00 8.49
C PRO A 87 3.24 6.58 7.06
N LEU A 88 4.33 6.42 6.30
CA LEU A 88 4.45 6.94 4.93
C LEU A 88 3.43 6.30 3.98
N HIS A 89 3.03 5.06 4.24
CA HIS A 89 2.00 4.36 3.46
C HIS A 89 0.65 5.09 3.45
N TYR A 90 0.41 5.92 4.46
CA TYR A 90 -0.86 6.60 4.70
C TYR A 90 -0.86 8.06 4.24
N LEU A 91 0.27 8.62 3.83
CA LEU A 91 0.33 10.04 3.39
C LEU A 91 -0.66 10.36 2.26
N PRO A 92 -0.85 9.53 1.21
CA PRO A 92 -1.85 9.81 0.18
C PRO A 92 -3.29 9.81 0.72
N VAL A 93 -3.55 9.12 1.84
CA VAL A 93 -4.86 9.12 2.50
C VAL A 93 -5.15 10.48 3.13
N LEU A 94 -4.13 11.15 3.67
CA LEU A 94 -4.27 12.45 4.34
C LEU A 94 -4.78 13.55 3.40
N VAL A 95 -4.48 13.48 2.11
CA VAL A 95 -5.01 14.41 1.10
C VAL A 95 -6.55 14.38 1.05
N ARG A 96 -7.15 13.21 1.29
CA ARG A 96 -8.60 12.99 1.21
C ARG A 96 -9.28 13.00 2.58
N LYS A 97 -8.54 12.63 3.63
CA LYS A 97 -9.01 12.47 5.00
C LYS A 97 -7.95 12.99 5.98
N PRO A 98 -7.75 14.32 6.05
CA PRO A 98 -6.70 14.89 6.87
C PRO A 98 -6.93 14.63 8.36
N GLY A 99 -8.19 14.42 8.79
CA GLY A 99 -8.52 14.01 10.17
C GLY A 99 -7.87 12.69 10.61
N ALA A 100 -7.44 11.84 9.67
CA ALA A 100 -6.71 10.61 9.97
C ALA A 100 -5.35 10.87 10.64
N LEU A 101 -4.73 12.04 10.43
CA LEU A 101 -3.47 12.43 11.07
C LEU A 101 -3.59 12.57 12.60
N ARG A 102 -4.79 12.86 13.12
CA ARG A 102 -5.05 13.03 14.55
C ARG A 102 -5.20 11.70 15.28
N ASN A 103 -6.00 10.80 14.71
CA ASN A 103 -6.50 9.61 15.41
C ASN A 103 -5.97 8.29 14.84
N GLY A 104 -5.33 8.32 13.68
CA GLY A 104 -4.86 7.12 12.98
C GLY A 104 -3.80 6.38 13.80
N ALA A 105 -4.01 5.07 14.00
CA ALA A 105 -3.03 4.21 14.66
C ALA A 105 -1.59 4.35 14.11
N PRO A 106 -1.35 4.52 12.79
CA PRO A 106 0.01 4.73 12.27
C PRO A 106 0.71 5.99 12.78
N PHE A 107 -0.01 7.00 13.26
CA PHE A 107 0.55 8.32 13.59
C PHE A 107 0.67 8.59 15.10
N ARG A 108 0.28 7.63 15.95
CA ARG A 108 0.26 7.83 17.42
C ARG A 108 1.66 7.92 18.01
N ASP A 109 2.52 6.96 17.66
CA ASP A 109 3.86 6.81 18.25
C ASP A 109 4.98 7.17 17.26
N TRP A 110 4.63 7.87 16.17
CA TRP A 110 5.61 8.32 15.18
C TRP A 110 6.10 9.71 15.52
N ASP A 111 7.42 9.90 15.51
CA ASP A 111 8.02 11.23 15.52
C ASP A 111 7.72 11.93 14.19
N LEU A 112 6.63 12.69 14.18
CA LEU A 112 6.13 13.35 12.99
C LEU A 112 7.12 14.44 12.56
N PRO A 113 7.51 14.47 11.27
CA PRO A 113 8.22 15.61 10.71
C PRO A 113 7.52 16.94 11.09
N PRO A 114 8.28 18.02 11.42
CA PRO A 114 7.72 19.25 11.96
C PRO A 114 6.56 19.85 11.14
N ALA A 115 6.62 19.72 9.81
CA ALA A 115 5.56 20.14 8.90
C ALA A 115 4.23 19.40 9.17
N LEU A 116 4.28 18.08 9.36
CA LEU A 116 3.10 17.27 9.67
C LEU A 116 2.60 17.52 11.10
N ALA A 117 3.51 17.76 12.05
CA ALA A 117 3.12 18.13 13.41
C ALA A 117 2.33 19.45 13.43
N THR A 118 2.73 20.44 12.64
CA THR A 118 2.01 21.71 12.47
C THR A 118 0.64 21.52 11.83
N VAL A 119 0.51 20.64 10.84
CA VAL A 119 -0.79 20.30 10.26
C VAL A 119 -1.68 19.63 11.31
N ARG A 120 -1.13 18.70 12.10
CA ARG A 120 -1.86 17.99 13.17
C ARG A 120 -2.44 18.94 14.22
N THR A 121 -1.70 19.98 14.63
CA THR A 121 -2.19 20.97 15.60
C THR A 121 -3.29 21.86 15.01
N ARG A 122 -3.18 22.22 13.72
CA ARG A 122 -4.16 23.07 13.01
C ARG A 122 -5.48 22.36 12.69
N LEU A 123 -5.50 21.02 12.62
CA LEU A 123 -6.69 20.26 12.24
C LEU A 123 -7.84 20.27 13.25
N GLY A 124 -7.69 20.93 14.41
CA GLY A 124 -8.75 21.09 15.41
C GLY A 124 -9.28 19.76 15.96
N ARG A 125 -10.29 19.83 16.84
CA ARG A 125 -10.94 18.63 17.43
C ARG A 125 -12.20 18.17 16.65
N GLY A 126 -12.71 18.98 15.73
CA GLY A 126 -13.93 18.68 14.96
C GLY A 126 -13.74 17.73 13.78
N ASP A 127 -14.86 17.28 13.21
CA ASP A 127 -14.94 16.45 11.99
C ASP A 127 -14.90 17.28 10.69
N ASP A 128 -14.86 18.61 10.81
CA ASP A 128 -14.84 19.55 9.68
C ASP A 128 -13.62 19.36 8.76
N ALA A 129 -12.51 18.89 9.32
CA ALA A 129 -11.31 18.54 8.58
C ALA A 129 -11.60 17.57 7.41
N ASP A 130 -12.53 16.63 7.59
CA ASP A 130 -12.92 15.67 6.55
C ASP A 130 -14.09 16.19 5.69
N ALA A 131 -14.81 17.23 6.13
CA ALA A 131 -16.00 17.75 5.45
C ALA A 131 -15.66 18.49 4.15
N VAL A 132 -14.55 19.23 4.11
CA VAL A 132 -14.10 19.99 2.92
C VAL A 132 -13.91 19.07 1.71
N HIS A 133 -13.45 17.83 1.92
CA HIS A 133 -13.29 16.85 0.84
C HIS A 133 -14.62 16.15 0.44
N ARG A 134 -15.58 16.00 1.36
CA ARG A 134 -16.90 15.39 1.05
C ARG A 134 -17.74 16.28 0.14
N ALA A 135 -17.68 17.60 0.30
CA ALA A 135 -18.42 18.56 -0.52
C ALA A 135 -17.99 18.53 -2.01
N GLY A 136 -16.68 18.40 -2.29
CA GLY A 136 -16.16 18.37 -3.67
C GLY A 136 -16.61 17.17 -4.51
N ARG A 137 -16.95 16.03 -3.88
CA ARG A 137 -17.48 14.85 -4.58
C ARG A 137 -18.92 15.02 -5.07
N ARG A 138 -19.75 15.84 -4.40
CA ARG A 138 -21.13 16.13 -4.87
C ARG A 138 -21.12 17.05 -6.10
N LEU A 139 -20.21 18.01 -6.16
CA LEU A 139 -20.10 18.94 -7.30
C LEU A 139 -19.61 18.26 -8.59
N ARG A 140 -18.76 17.21 -8.50
CA ARG A 140 -18.30 16.46 -9.69
C ARG A 140 -19.33 15.47 -10.24
N ALA A 141 -20.29 15.04 -9.41
CA ALA A 141 -21.39 14.16 -9.81
C ALA A 141 -22.57 14.94 -10.45
N LEU A 142 -22.54 16.28 -10.40
CA LEU A 142 -23.56 17.15 -11.01
C LEU A 142 -23.15 17.66 -12.41
N ARG A 143 -22.07 17.13 -13.02
CA ARG A 143 -21.72 17.50 -14.38
C ARG A 143 -22.65 16.75 -15.34
N PRO A 144 -23.55 17.43 -16.07
CA PRO A 144 -24.44 16.76 -17.01
C PRO A 144 -23.63 16.04 -18.09
N PRO A 145 -24.12 14.90 -18.63
CA PRO A 145 -23.47 14.26 -19.77
C PRO A 145 -23.38 15.26 -20.91
N ALA A 146 -22.22 15.31 -21.58
CA ALA A 146 -22.03 16.13 -22.76
C ALA A 146 -23.11 15.75 -23.79
N ARG A 147 -23.98 16.71 -24.12
CA ARG A 147 -24.94 16.54 -25.22
C ARG A 147 -24.15 16.24 -26.48
N GLY A 148 -24.30 15.03 -27.01
CA GLY A 148 -23.77 14.65 -28.30
C GLY A 148 -24.27 15.64 -29.35
N ALA A 149 -23.35 16.22 -30.11
CA ALA A 149 -23.68 16.98 -31.29
C ALA A 149 -24.38 16.03 -32.28
N GLY A 150 -25.70 16.19 -32.43
CA GLY A 150 -26.48 15.52 -33.47
C GLY A 150 -25.99 15.98 -34.83
N GLY A 151 -25.30 15.09 -35.53
CA GLY A 151 -25.01 15.24 -36.95
C GLY A 151 -26.13 14.62 -37.78
N LEU A 152 -26.48 15.34 -38.85
CA LEU A 152 -27.27 15.00 -40.05
C LEU A 152 -28.72 15.49 -40.07
N PRO A 153 -29.03 16.48 -40.95
CA PRO A 153 -30.28 16.48 -41.69
C PRO A 153 -30.09 15.69 -43.01
N TRP A 154 -31.00 14.76 -43.28
CA TRP A 154 -31.29 14.25 -44.63
C TRP A 154 -32.73 14.63 -45.02
N ASN A 155 -32.88 14.88 -46.33
CA ASN A 155 -34.09 15.13 -47.14
C ASN A 155 -34.65 16.57 -47.12
N GLY A 156 -34.99 17.20 -48.25
CA GLY A 156 -35.07 16.79 -49.66
C GLY A 156 -35.94 17.79 -50.44
N MET A 157 -35.99 17.67 -51.78
CA MET A 157 -36.76 18.47 -52.78
C MET A 157 -36.13 19.85 -53.09
N SER A 158 -35.79 20.20 -54.32
CA SER A 158 -36.36 19.90 -55.64
C SER A 158 -35.28 19.72 -56.73
#